data_AF-A0A7K0U652-F1
#
_entry.id   AF-A0A7K0U652-F1
#
_cell.length_a   1.000
_cell.length_b   1.000
_cell.length_c   1.000
_cell.angle_alpha   90.00
_cell.angle_beta   90.00
_cell.angle_gamma   90.00
#
_symmetry.space_group_name_H-M   'P 1'
#
loop_
_entity.id
_entity.type
_entity.pdbx_description
1 polymer ?
#
loop_
_entity_poly.entity_id
_entity_poly.type
_entity_poly.pdbx_seq_one_letter_code
_entity_poly.pdbx_strand_id
1 'polypeptide(L)'
;MSLVVSLTGVYDADGGAIGELKYWIGARLGKTHCSLCEVTHSAIRERREWSETRSTLSVEFRTVHRDEQSGPVSTATNGLFPAVVAQAEDGVAYLLLDAADIEEIARRAEPHLALIAAVEQAGTAIGLSWPGGSLRNP
;
A
#
# COMPACT_ATOMS: atom_id res chain seq x y z
N MET A 1 -14.82 16.30 -6.55
CA MET A 1 -13.63 15.77 -5.87
C MET A 1 -14.13 15.14 -4.59
N SER A 2 -13.86 13.85 -4.39
CA SER A 2 -14.31 13.12 -3.20
C SER A 2 -13.17 13.04 -2.19
N LEU A 3 -13.48 13.26 -0.91
CA LEU A 3 -12.49 13.21 0.16
C LEU A 3 -12.05 11.77 0.42
N VAL A 4 -10.73 11.52 0.49
CA VAL A 4 -10.19 10.23 0.94
C VAL A 4 -10.39 10.09 2.45
N VAL A 5 -10.91 8.94 2.87
CA VAL A 5 -11.16 8.61 4.29
C VAL A 5 -10.22 7.54 4.83
N SER A 6 -9.69 6.66 3.98
CA SER A 6 -8.67 5.68 4.36
C SER A 6 -7.92 5.13 3.15
N LEU A 7 -6.77 4.51 3.42
CA LEU A 7 -5.92 3.83 2.44
C LEU A 7 -5.75 2.36 2.84
N THR A 8 -5.74 1.47 1.86
CA THR A 8 -5.43 0.04 2.03
C THR A 8 -4.33 -0.39 1.08
N GLY A 9 -3.19 -0.80 1.63
CA GLY A 9 -2.15 -1.53 0.90
C GLY A 9 -2.46 -3.02 0.91
N VAL A 10 -2.49 -3.65 -0.27
CA VAL A 10 -2.75 -5.08 -0.42
C VAL A 10 -1.47 -5.78 -0.85
N TYR A 11 -0.98 -6.68 -0.01
CA TYR A 11 0.17 -7.52 -0.33
C TYR A 11 -0.20 -8.62 -1.34
N ASP A 12 0.73 -9.00 -2.20
CA ASP A 12 0.64 -10.24 -2.98
C ASP A 12 1.05 -11.47 -2.14
N ALA A 13 0.32 -11.70 -1.06
CA ALA A 13 0.48 -12.82 -0.14
C ALA A 13 -0.86 -13.13 0.55
N ASP A 14 -1.01 -14.35 1.09
CA ASP A 14 -2.21 -14.83 1.82
C ASP A 14 -1.98 -14.82 3.35
N GLY A 15 -3.01 -14.49 4.14
CA GLY A 15 -2.93 -14.18 5.58
C GLY A 15 -2.57 -15.32 6.55
N GLY A 16 -2.51 -16.56 6.06
CA GLY A 16 -2.00 -17.70 6.82
C GLY A 16 -0.50 -17.99 6.64
N ALA A 17 0.16 -17.34 5.68
CA ALA A 17 1.56 -17.62 5.35
C ALA A 17 2.56 -16.87 6.26
N ILE A 18 2.09 -15.99 7.14
CA ILE A 18 2.91 -15.06 7.93
C ILE A 18 2.75 -15.31 9.44
N GLY A 19 2.86 -16.57 9.85
CA GLY A 19 3.16 -16.93 11.25
C GLY A 19 4.64 -16.71 11.61
N GLU A 20 5.51 -16.62 10.62
CA GLU A 20 6.93 -16.30 10.79
C GLU A 20 7.35 -15.44 9.60
N LEU A 21 7.53 -14.14 9.83
CA LEU A 21 8.23 -13.26 8.90
C LEU A 21 9.69 -13.77 8.80
N LYS A 22 9.97 -14.84 8.04
CA LYS A 22 11.29 -15.49 8.03
C LYS A 22 11.83 -15.91 6.67
N TYR A 23 11.03 -15.93 5.63
CA TYR A 23 11.53 -16.05 4.26
C TYR A 23 10.83 -14.91 3.51
N TRP A 24 11.49 -14.07 2.72
CA TRP A 24 11.77 -14.35 1.30
C TRP A 24 12.87 -13.43 0.75
N ILE A 25 13.94 -13.16 1.50
CA ILE A 25 15.16 -12.63 0.88
C ILE A 25 15.97 -13.84 0.36
N GLY A 26 15.72 -14.22 -0.88
CA GLY A 26 16.65 -15.02 -1.68
C GLY A 26 16.19 -16.41 -2.09
N ALA A 27 15.93 -16.55 -3.40
CA ALA A 27 16.41 -17.68 -4.20
C ALA A 27 16.02 -19.10 -3.74
N ARG A 28 14.75 -19.49 -3.92
CA ARG A 28 14.39 -20.85 -4.36
C ARG A 28 12.91 -20.96 -4.72
N LEU A 29 12.66 -21.32 -5.98
CA LEU A 29 11.43 -21.99 -6.47
C LEU A 29 10.15 -21.14 -6.54
N GLY A 30 10.15 -20.16 -7.46
CA GLY A 30 8.96 -19.83 -8.26
C GLY A 30 7.73 -19.25 -7.54
N LYS A 31 7.88 -18.62 -6.37
CA LYS A 31 6.79 -17.91 -5.68
C LYS A 31 7.09 -16.42 -5.53
N THR A 32 6.02 -15.64 -5.56
CA THR A 32 5.89 -14.23 -5.93
C THR A 32 6.74 -13.28 -5.07
N HIS A 33 7.48 -12.39 -5.75
CA HIS A 33 8.15 -11.24 -5.15
C HIS A 33 7.08 -10.17 -4.88
N CYS A 34 6.89 -9.78 -3.61
CA CYS A 34 5.93 -8.74 -3.25
C CYS A 34 6.69 -7.45 -2.91
N SER A 35 6.75 -6.52 -3.87
CA SER A 35 7.43 -5.23 -3.72
C SER A 35 6.87 -4.38 -2.57
N LEU A 36 5.55 -4.43 -2.30
CA LEU A 36 4.98 -3.72 -1.14
C LEU A 36 5.49 -4.29 0.20
N CYS A 37 5.72 -5.61 0.30
CA CYS A 37 6.35 -6.18 1.49
C CYS A 37 7.77 -5.65 1.69
N GLU A 38 8.54 -5.40 0.62
CA GLU A 38 9.89 -4.83 0.75
C GLU A 38 9.87 -3.40 1.29
N VAL A 39 8.86 -2.62 0.88
CA VAL A 39 8.63 -1.24 1.35
C VAL A 39 8.23 -1.23 2.83
N THR A 40 7.38 -2.16 3.27
CA THR A 40 6.78 -2.11 4.62
C THR A 40 7.48 -2.98 5.65
N HIS A 41 8.23 -4.01 5.24
CA HIS A 41 8.84 -4.99 6.13
C HIS A 41 10.35 -5.16 5.89
N SER A 42 11.05 -5.40 7.00
CA SER A 42 12.39 -6.00 7.03
C SER A 42 12.25 -7.53 7.04
N ALA A 43 13.37 -8.26 7.13
CA ALA A 43 13.35 -9.72 7.11
C ALA A 43 12.46 -10.37 8.18
N ILE A 44 12.24 -9.70 9.32
CA ILE A 44 11.57 -10.28 10.51
C ILE A 44 10.50 -9.40 11.18
N ARG A 45 10.35 -8.14 10.78
CA ARG A 45 9.33 -7.22 11.32
C ARG A 45 9.01 -6.07 10.37
N GLU A 46 7.93 -5.35 10.64
CA GLU A 46 7.64 -4.06 10.01
C GLU A 46 8.85 -3.11 10.10
N ARG A 47 9.13 -2.37 9.01
CA ARG A 47 10.19 -1.35 8.99
C ARG A 47 9.80 -0.20 9.88
N ARG A 48 10.78 0.31 10.62
CA ARG A 48 10.57 1.46 11.51
C ARG A 48 10.21 2.71 10.71
N GLU A 49 10.90 2.91 9.59
CA GLU A 49 10.71 4.04 8.69
C GLU A 49 9.30 4.05 8.09
N TRP A 50 8.77 2.86 7.77
CA TRP A 50 7.39 2.70 7.32
C TRP A 50 6.41 3.05 8.43
N SER A 51 6.57 2.49 9.64
CA SER A 51 5.69 2.80 10.76
C SER A 51 5.71 4.28 11.14
N GLU A 52 6.88 4.93 11.13
CA GLU A 52 7.04 6.36 11.42
C GLU A 52 6.42 7.22 10.32
N THR A 53 6.56 6.84 9.05
CA THR A 53 5.91 7.57 7.95
C THR A 53 4.40 7.41 7.98
N ARG A 54 3.91 6.20 8.22
CA ARG A 54 2.49 5.87 8.30
C ARG A 54 1.77 6.61 9.43
N SER A 55 2.44 6.88 10.55
CA SER A 55 1.84 7.64 11.66
C SER A 55 1.67 9.14 11.39
N THR A 56 2.29 9.66 10.32
CA THR A 56 2.19 11.09 9.93
C THR A 56 1.08 11.38 8.94
N LEU A 57 0.36 10.36 8.47
CA LEU A 57 -0.66 10.51 7.42
C LEU A 57 -1.94 11.14 7.98
N SER A 58 -2.63 11.92 7.13
CA SER A 58 -3.90 12.55 7.47
C SER A 58 -5.10 11.58 7.45
N VAL A 59 -4.89 10.36 6.98
CA VAL A 59 -5.85 9.23 7.00
C VAL A 59 -5.17 7.96 7.46
N GLU A 60 -5.96 7.00 7.98
CA GLU A 60 -5.45 5.67 8.29
C GLU A 60 -4.96 4.97 7.02
N PHE A 61 -3.75 4.41 7.07
CA PHE A 61 -3.23 3.48 6.07
C PHE A 61 -3.13 2.11 6.71
N ARG A 62 -3.98 1.16 6.30
CA ARG A 62 -3.91 -0.24 6.74
C ARG A 62 -3.26 -1.10 5.67
N THR A 63 -2.65 -2.21 6.08
CA THR A 63 -2.14 -3.21 5.13
C THR A 63 -2.79 -4.56 5.39
N VAL A 64 -3.16 -5.25 4.32
CA VAL A 64 -3.85 -6.55 4.34
C VAL A 64 -3.26 -7.50 3.31
N HIS A 65 -3.50 -8.79 3.50
CA HIS A 65 -3.26 -9.81 2.49
C HIS A 65 -4.37 -9.81 1.43
N ARG A 66 -4.09 -10.40 0.26
CA ARG A 66 -5.06 -10.43 -0.85
C ARG A 66 -6.34 -11.21 -0.51
N ASP A 67 -6.29 -12.15 0.42
CA ASP A 67 -7.44 -12.92 0.93
C ASP A 67 -8.17 -12.24 2.11
N GLU A 68 -7.65 -11.10 2.60
CA GLU A 68 -8.20 -10.32 3.72
C GLU A 68 -8.88 -9.02 3.28
N GLN A 69 -8.97 -8.80 1.96
CA GLN A 69 -9.56 -7.60 1.38
C GLN A 69 -11.06 -7.48 1.71
N SER A 70 -11.53 -6.24 1.90
CA SER A 70 -12.97 -5.97 1.89
C SER A 70 -13.51 -6.05 0.45
N GLY A 71 -14.83 -6.21 0.30
CA GLY A 71 -15.48 -6.27 -1.01
C GLY A 71 -15.11 -5.09 -1.94
N PRO A 72 -15.20 -3.82 -1.48
CA PRO A 72 -14.78 -2.67 -2.28
C PRO A 72 -13.31 -2.69 -2.68
N VAL A 73 -12.40 -3.05 -1.76
CA VAL A 73 -10.95 -3.12 -2.05
C VAL A 73 -10.67 -4.24 -3.05
N SER A 74 -11.26 -5.43 -2.89
CA SER A 74 -11.11 -6.53 -3.84
C SER A 74 -11.66 -6.19 -5.23
N THR A 75 -12.72 -5.39 -5.29
CA THR A 75 -13.28 -4.92 -6.57
C THR A 75 -12.33 -3.93 -7.24
N ALA A 76 -11.76 -3.01 -6.47
CA ALA A 76 -10.81 -2.01 -6.98
C ALA A 76 -9.49 -2.63 -7.44
N THR A 77 -8.96 -3.62 -6.71
CA THR A 77 -7.72 -4.31 -7.11
C THR A 77 -7.93 -5.21 -8.31
N ASN A 78 -9.11 -5.85 -8.46
CA ASN A 78 -9.43 -6.74 -9.57
C ASN A 78 -8.33 -7.79 -9.85
N GLY A 79 -7.71 -8.33 -8.80
CA GLY A 79 -6.62 -9.31 -8.90
C GLY A 79 -5.23 -8.74 -9.19
N LEU A 80 -5.08 -7.41 -9.25
CA LEU A 80 -3.78 -6.75 -9.37
C LEU A 80 -3.14 -6.65 -7.98
N PHE A 81 -2.02 -7.34 -7.79
CA PHE A 81 -1.25 -7.32 -6.54
C PHE A 81 0.26 -7.23 -6.81
N PRO A 82 1.02 -6.57 -5.92
CA PRO A 82 0.54 -5.75 -4.81
C PRO A 82 -0.17 -4.47 -5.31
N ALA A 83 -0.95 -3.83 -4.45
CA ALA A 83 -1.71 -2.64 -4.81
C ALA A 83 -1.88 -1.66 -3.64
N VAL A 84 -2.16 -0.40 -3.94
CA VAL A 84 -2.66 0.58 -2.96
C VAL A 84 -4.00 1.13 -3.43
N VAL A 85 -5.00 1.08 -2.55
CA VAL A 85 -6.38 1.50 -2.83
C VAL A 85 -6.76 2.63 -1.87
N ALA A 86 -7.40 3.68 -2.38
CA ALA A 86 -8.05 4.70 -1.58
C ALA A 86 -9.55 4.44 -1.45
N GLN A 87 -10.06 4.58 -0.22
CA GLN A 87 -11.49 4.65 0.05
C GLN A 87 -11.88 6.12 0.13
N ALA A 88 -12.85 6.54 -0.68
CA ALA A 88 -13.42 7.88 -0.62
C ALA A 88 -14.72 7.91 0.20
N GLU A 89 -15.11 9.12 0.64
CA GLU A 89 -16.31 9.38 1.45
C GLU A 89 -17.63 8.99 0.75
N ASP A 90 -17.63 8.97 -0.58
CA ASP A 90 -18.76 8.54 -1.41
C ASP A 90 -18.94 7.00 -1.44
N GLY A 91 -18.07 6.26 -0.75
CA GLY A 91 -18.09 4.80 -0.69
C GLY A 91 -17.34 4.11 -1.83
N VAL A 92 -16.80 4.86 -2.80
CA VAL A 92 -16.03 4.29 -3.91
C VAL A 92 -14.59 4.01 -3.48
N ALA A 93 -14.09 2.84 -3.90
CA ALA A 93 -12.70 2.43 -3.75
C ALA A 93 -11.95 2.60 -5.08
N TYR A 94 -10.80 3.26 -5.04
CA TYR A 94 -9.99 3.61 -6.21
C TYR A 94 -8.62 2.94 -6.13
N LEU A 95 -8.25 2.17 -7.15
CA LEU A 95 -6.87 1.72 -7.32
C LEU A 95 -5.98 2.94 -7.61
N LEU A 96 -4.97 3.17 -6.76
CA LEU A 96 -4.04 4.29 -6.91
C LEU A 96 -2.69 3.86 -7.46
N LEU A 97 -2.17 2.73 -6.97
CA LEU A 97 -0.89 2.18 -7.39
C LEU A 97 -1.03 0.69 -7.64
N ASP A 98 -0.47 0.22 -8.75
CA ASP A 98 -0.41 -1.20 -9.09
C ASP A 98 0.99 -1.80 -8.83
N ALA A 99 1.17 -3.06 -9.25
CA ALA A 99 2.42 -3.78 -9.05
C ALA A 99 3.63 -3.06 -9.68
N ALA A 100 3.48 -2.48 -10.87
CA ALA A 100 4.58 -1.84 -11.60
C ALA A 100 5.02 -0.54 -10.90
N ASP A 101 4.04 0.26 -10.45
CA ASP A 101 4.31 1.47 -9.67
C ASP A 101 5.11 1.13 -8.40
N ILE A 102 4.64 0.13 -7.66
CA ILE A 102 5.22 -0.25 -6.37
C ILE A 102 6.61 -0.88 -6.56
N GLU A 103 6.82 -1.65 -7.62
CA GLU A 103 8.14 -2.22 -7.94
C GLU A 103 9.17 -1.13 -8.25
N GLU A 104 8.77 -0.04 -8.93
CA GLU A 104 9.64 1.10 -9.15
C GLU A 104 9.93 1.86 -7.84
N ILE A 105 8.91 2.06 -7.01
CA ILE A 105 9.03 2.71 -5.71
C ILE A 105 9.96 1.94 -4.78
N ALA A 106 9.88 0.61 -4.77
CA ALA A 106 10.73 -0.25 -3.93
C ALA A 106 12.23 -0.11 -4.25
N ARG A 107 12.58 0.33 -5.46
CA ARG A 107 13.98 0.58 -5.87
C ARG A 107 14.53 1.95 -5.44
N ARG A 108 13.70 2.82 -4.85
CA ARG A 108 14.12 4.16 -4.39
C ARG A 108 14.89 4.06 -3.08
N ALA A 109 15.71 5.07 -2.78
CA ALA A 109 16.49 5.15 -1.54
C ALA A 109 15.58 5.19 -0.29
N GLU A 110 14.51 5.99 -0.36
CA GLU A 110 13.51 6.14 0.70
C GLU A 110 12.13 5.67 0.18
N PRO A 111 11.93 4.35 0.02
CA PRO A 111 10.76 3.80 -0.68
C PRO A 111 9.45 4.10 0.05
N HIS A 112 9.48 4.19 1.37
CA HIS A 112 8.33 4.56 2.19
C HIS A 112 7.89 6.00 1.94
N LEU A 113 8.83 6.94 1.70
CA LEU A 113 8.47 8.32 1.38
C LEU A 113 7.93 8.43 -0.06
N ALA A 114 8.58 7.73 -0.98
CA ALA A 114 8.18 7.67 -2.38
C ALA A 114 6.78 7.05 -2.56
N LEU A 115 6.44 6.01 -1.77
CA LEU A 115 5.11 5.41 -1.78
C LEU A 115 4.03 6.45 -1.45
N ILE A 116 4.19 7.20 -0.36
CA ILE A 116 3.21 8.21 0.04
C ILE A 116 3.08 9.34 -0.98
N ALA A 117 4.20 9.80 -1.54
CA ALA A 117 4.17 10.82 -2.59
C ALA A 117 3.44 10.33 -3.86
N ALA A 118 3.67 9.08 -4.26
CA ALA A 118 2.99 8.48 -5.41
C ALA A 118 1.48 8.28 -5.16
N VAL A 119 1.09 7.84 -3.96
CA VAL A 119 -0.32 7.74 -3.56
C VAL A 119 -1.01 9.10 -3.62
N GLU A 120 -0.38 10.14 -3.07
CA GLU A 120 -0.92 11.50 -3.08
C GLU A 120 -1.08 12.05 -4.51
N GLN A 121 -0.05 11.86 -5.34
CA GLN A 121 -0.04 12.25 -6.74
C GLN A 121 -1.13 11.53 -7.54
N ALA A 122 -1.22 10.20 -7.41
CA ALA A 122 -2.20 9.37 -8.12
C ALA A 122 -3.63 9.76 -7.74
N GLY A 123 -3.93 9.89 -6.44
CA GLY A 123 -5.26 10.28 -5.99
C GLY A 123 -5.64 11.68 -6.47
N THR A 124 -4.71 12.64 -6.42
CA THR A 124 -4.94 14.00 -6.94
C THR A 124 -5.19 14.00 -8.45
N ALA A 125 -4.44 13.18 -9.22
CA ALA A 125 -4.59 13.07 -10.66
C ALA A 125 -5.97 12.55 -11.09
N ILE A 126 -6.62 11.72 -10.27
CA ILE A 126 -7.98 11.22 -10.50
C ILE A 126 -9.06 12.06 -9.80
N GLY A 127 -8.70 13.21 -9.23
CA GLY A 127 -9.65 14.16 -8.65
C GLY A 127 -10.10 13.83 -7.22
N LEU A 128 -9.36 13.03 -6.46
CA LEU A 128 -9.55 12.88 -5.02
C LEU A 128 -8.96 14.08 -4.27
N SER A 129 -9.48 14.34 -3.08
CA SER A 129 -8.94 15.33 -2.14
C SER A 129 -8.51 14.67 -0.83
N TRP A 130 -7.59 15.32 -0.11
CA TRP A 130 -7.00 14.80 1.12
C TRP A 130 -7.42 15.64 2.34
N PRO A 131 -7.64 15.03 3.51
CA PRO A 131 -7.90 15.78 4.73
C PRO A 131 -6.74 16.74 5.01
N GLY A 132 -7.06 18.01 5.32
CA GLY A 132 -6.04 19.05 5.51
C GLY A 132 -5.34 19.53 4.24
N GLY A 133 -5.74 19.04 3.06
CA GLY A 133 -5.19 19.45 1.76
C GLY A 133 -3.97 18.65 1.29
N SER A 134 -3.44 17.75 2.12
CA SER A 134 -2.35 16.84 1.77
C SER A 134 -2.52 15.49 2.46
N LEU A 135 -1.97 14.43 1.85
CA LEU A 135 -1.93 13.11 2.49
C LEU A 135 -0.99 13.10 3.70
N ARG A 136 0.06 13.92 3.70
CA ARG A 136 0.92 14.11 4.87
C ARG A 136 0.38 15.24 5.72
N ASN A 137 0.33 15.04 7.04
CA ASN A 137 0.19 16.17 7.94
C ASN A 137 1.48 17.00 7.90
N PRO A 138 1.38 18.33 7.76
CA PRO A 138 2.53 19.24 7.86
C PRO A 138 3.15 19.24 9.26
#